data_AF-A0A972BUG7-F1
#
_entry.id   AF-A0A972BUG7-F1
#
_cell.length_a   1.000
_cell.length_b   1.000
_cell.length_c   1.000
_cell.angle_alpha   90.00
_cell.angle_beta   90.00
_cell.angle_gamma   90.00
#
_symmetry.space_group_name_H-M   'P 1'
#
loop_
_entity.id
_entity.type
_entity.pdbx_description
1 polymer ?
#
loop_
_entity_poly.entity_id
_entity_poly.type
_entity_poly.pdbx_seq_one_letter_code
_entity_poly.pdbx_strand_id
1 'polypeptide(L)'
;MNLLEIIMLIIGILVILLSCVVVANPERKRIASITDSEIKDMLHDKLDNLKEQQSEILSSVSDEITSRTEDYLSKLSNEKIMAVTEYSDQILEKINRNHEEVVFLYNMLNTKEKELKEMLRKINSSQQQLKEIISKSPDENEPAKETLAAGQPANPAQNLKLKTPPVKPASETETQPVSINTAEIIKLYKQGDSVLNIAKQLGIGQGEVKLVIDLFTDR
;
A
#
# COMPACT_ATOMS: atom_id res chain seq x y z
N MET A 1 18.91 89.61 39.51
CA MET A 1 19.18 88.63 38.45
C MET A 1 19.72 87.37 39.12
N ASN A 2 18.88 86.34 39.23
CA ASN A 2 19.31 85.08 39.84
C ASN A 2 20.17 84.31 38.83
N LEU A 3 21.14 83.51 39.31
CA LEU A 3 22.07 82.75 38.46
C LEU A 3 21.35 81.90 37.38
N LEU A 4 20.20 81.33 37.74
CA LEU A 4 19.39 80.49 36.86
C LEU A 4 18.77 81.29 35.69
N GLU A 5 18.41 82.55 35.93
CA GLU A 5 17.83 83.46 34.93
C GLU A 5 18.87 83.80 33.83
N ILE A 6 20.13 83.99 34.23
CA ILE A 6 21.25 84.23 33.32
C ILE A 6 21.56 82.99 32.45
N ILE A 7 21.51 81.79 33.02
CA ILE A 7 21.74 80.53 32.28
C ILE A 7 20.65 80.30 31.23
N MET A 8 19.38 80.53 31.58
CA MET A 8 18.25 80.39 30.64
C MET A 8 18.31 81.42 29.50
N LEU A 9 18.76 82.64 29.77
CA LEU A 9 18.91 83.68 28.75
C LEU A 9 20.02 83.34 27.74
N ILE A 10 21.14 82.79 28.20
CA ILE A 10 22.25 82.36 27.32
C ILE A 10 21.81 81.19 26.44
N ILE A 11 21.07 80.22 26.99
CA ILE A 11 20.56 79.07 26.22
C ILE A 11 19.52 79.51 25.19
N GLY A 12 18.66 80.48 25.54
CA GLY A 12 17.70 81.06 24.62
C GLY A 12 18.38 81.73 23.42
N ILE A 13 19.43 82.54 23.67
CA ILE A 13 20.22 83.17 22.61
C ILE A 13 20.92 82.12 21.75
N LEU A 14 21.49 81.08 22.35
CA LEU A 14 22.17 80.00 21.63
C LEU A 14 21.23 79.28 20.66
N VAL A 15 20.02 78.93 21.10
CA VAL A 15 19.01 78.26 20.28
C VAL A 15 18.55 79.15 19.12
N ILE A 16 18.39 80.46 19.38
CA ILE A 16 18.01 81.43 18.34
C ILE A 16 19.11 81.56 17.28
N LEU A 17 20.38 81.62 17.69
CA LEU A 17 21.51 81.67 16.76
C LEU A 17 21.60 80.40 15.90
N LEU A 18 21.43 79.22 16.50
CA LEU A 18 21.41 77.94 15.77
C LEU A 18 20.24 77.87 14.78
N SER A 19 19.04 78.30 15.19
CA SER A 19 17.86 78.35 14.32
C SER A 19 18.06 79.32 13.15
N CYS A 20 18.68 80.47 13.40
CA CYS A 20 18.96 81.48 12.38
C CYS A 20 19.96 80.96 11.34
N VAL A 21 20.98 80.19 11.73
CA VAL A 21 21.95 79.58 10.80
C VAL A 21 21.31 78.52 9.89
N VAL A 22 20.36 77.73 10.42
CA VAL A 22 19.61 76.73 9.65
C VAL A 22 18.64 77.40 8.68
N VAL A 23 17.95 78.46 9.09
CA VAL A 23 17.03 79.23 8.24
C VAL A 23 17.79 80.05 7.19
N ALA A 24 18.96 80.61 7.52
CA ALA A 24 19.76 81.43 6.61
C ALA A 24 20.43 80.64 5.48
N ASN A 25 20.57 79.31 5.62
CA ASN A 25 21.19 78.45 4.60
C ASN A 25 20.21 77.41 4.03
N PRO A 26 19.17 77.82 3.26
CA PRO A 26 18.21 76.90 2.66
C PRO A 26 18.83 76.00 1.58
N GLU A 27 20.02 76.33 1.05
CA GLU A 27 20.71 75.54 0.03
C GLU A 27 21.18 74.17 0.55
N ARG A 28 21.52 74.06 1.83
CA ARG A 28 21.90 72.77 2.44
C ARG A 28 20.75 71.75 2.41
N LYS A 29 19.50 72.22 2.44
CA LYS A 29 18.29 71.39 2.34
C LYS A 29 18.00 70.95 0.90
N ARG A 30 18.32 71.77 -0.11
CA ARG A 30 18.21 71.42 -1.53
C ARG A 30 19.31 70.47 -1.99
N ILE A 31 20.55 70.70 -1.58
CA ILE A 31 21.68 69.83 -1.89
C ILE A 31 21.47 68.44 -1.27
N ALA A 32 21.05 68.36 0.00
CA ALA A 32 20.71 67.08 0.64
C ALA A 32 19.60 66.31 -0.10
N SER A 33 18.55 66.98 -0.58
CA SER A 33 17.47 66.31 -1.33
C SER A 33 17.87 65.84 -2.74
N ILE A 34 18.81 66.54 -3.39
CA ILE A 34 19.32 66.15 -4.71
C ILE A 34 20.27 64.96 -4.57
N THR A 35 21.16 64.99 -3.57
CA THR A 35 22.06 63.87 -3.26
C THR A 35 21.28 62.62 -2.84
N ASP A 36 20.19 62.74 -2.06
CA ASP A 36 19.32 61.61 -1.73
C ASP A 36 18.60 61.04 -2.97
N SER A 37 18.22 61.88 -3.93
CA SER A 37 17.58 61.44 -5.18
C SER A 37 18.55 60.66 -6.08
N GLU A 38 19.75 61.17 -6.29
CA GLU A 38 20.78 60.51 -7.11
C GLU A 38 21.30 59.22 -6.46
N ILE A 39 21.46 59.22 -5.13
CA ILE A 39 21.79 58.01 -4.37
C ILE A 39 20.68 56.98 -4.53
N LYS A 40 19.41 57.38 -4.41
CA LYS A 40 18.26 56.48 -4.53
C LYS A 40 18.14 55.89 -5.94
N ASP A 41 18.45 56.67 -6.98
CA ASP A 41 18.41 56.21 -8.38
C ASP A 41 19.52 55.19 -8.66
N MET A 42 20.76 55.46 -8.23
CA MET A 42 21.85 54.47 -8.30
C MET A 42 21.58 53.22 -7.45
N LEU A 43 20.90 53.36 -6.32
CA LEU A 43 20.53 52.23 -5.46
C LEU A 43 19.45 51.38 -6.13
N HIS A 44 18.50 52.00 -6.84
CA HIS A 44 17.49 51.28 -7.60
C HIS A 44 18.11 50.49 -8.76
N ASP A 45 19.00 51.11 -9.54
CA ASP A 45 19.70 50.45 -10.65
C ASP A 45 20.57 49.27 -10.19
N LYS A 46 21.26 49.40 -9.04
CA LYS A 46 21.98 48.28 -8.42
C LYS A 46 21.04 47.20 -7.89
N LEU A 47 19.88 47.58 -7.36
CA LEU A 47 18.89 46.64 -6.84
C LEU A 47 18.20 45.86 -7.96
N ASP A 48 17.95 46.49 -9.11
CA ASP A 48 17.39 45.85 -10.29
C ASP A 48 18.40 44.86 -10.92
N ASN A 49 19.67 45.25 -11.05
CA ASN A 49 20.73 44.33 -11.47
C ASN A 49 20.88 43.14 -10.49
N LEU A 50 20.83 43.37 -9.18
CA LEU A 50 20.88 42.29 -8.19
C LEU A 50 19.67 41.36 -8.33
N LYS A 51 18.48 41.92 -8.51
CA LYS A 51 17.24 41.15 -8.71
C LYS A 51 17.31 40.28 -9.97
N GLU A 52 17.89 40.80 -11.05
CA GLU A 52 18.11 40.06 -12.29
C GLU A 52 19.11 38.91 -12.09
N GLN A 53 20.27 39.17 -11.48
CA GLN A 53 21.25 38.13 -11.13
C GLN A 53 20.67 37.07 -10.19
N GLN A 54 19.87 37.50 -9.21
CA GLN A 54 19.19 36.59 -8.30
C GLN A 54 18.17 35.72 -9.04
N SER A 55 17.41 36.30 -9.98
CA SER A 55 16.46 35.56 -10.82
C SER A 55 17.16 34.55 -11.72
N GLU A 56 18.31 34.91 -12.30
CA GLU A 56 19.10 34.02 -13.15
C GLU A 56 19.70 32.86 -12.35
N ILE A 57 20.31 33.13 -11.18
CA ILE A 57 20.83 32.08 -10.29
C ILE A 57 19.69 31.19 -9.80
N LEU A 58 18.54 31.76 -9.43
CA LEU A 58 17.39 30.98 -8.98
C LEU A 58 16.84 30.09 -10.10
N SER A 59 16.80 30.57 -11.34
CA SER A 59 16.41 29.76 -12.51
C SER A 59 17.41 28.63 -12.74
N SER A 60 18.71 28.93 -12.72
CA SER A 60 19.77 27.92 -12.91
C SER A 60 19.72 26.83 -11.84
N VAL A 61 19.56 27.21 -10.56
CA VAL A 61 19.41 26.26 -9.45
C VAL A 61 18.10 25.46 -9.58
N SER A 62 17.01 26.11 -10.01
CA SER A 62 15.73 25.42 -10.27
C SER A 62 15.89 24.35 -11.34
N ASP A 63 16.56 24.67 -12.45
CA ASP A 63 16.80 23.74 -13.55
C ASP A 63 17.74 22.60 -13.10
N GLU A 64 18.78 22.91 -12.33
CA GLU A 64 19.68 21.90 -11.78
C GLU A 64 18.96 20.94 -10.82
N ILE A 65 18.14 21.45 -9.90
CA ILE A 65 17.35 20.61 -8.98
C ILE A 65 16.35 19.78 -9.75
N THR A 66 15.70 20.35 -10.77
CA THR A 66 14.74 19.63 -11.62
C THR A 66 15.43 18.48 -12.35
N SER A 67 16.59 18.74 -12.98
CA SER A 67 17.37 17.73 -13.68
C SER A 67 17.87 16.62 -12.74
N ARG A 68 18.43 16.98 -11.57
CA ARG A 68 18.85 15.99 -10.57
C ARG A 68 17.68 15.16 -10.05
N THR A 69 16.50 15.78 -9.90
CA THR A 69 15.28 15.11 -9.47
C THR A 69 14.78 14.15 -10.55
N GLU A 70 14.78 14.57 -11.81
CA GLU A 70 14.41 13.72 -12.95
C GLU A 70 15.33 12.50 -13.08
N ASP A 71 16.64 12.69 -12.95
CA ASP A 71 17.63 11.61 -12.95
C ASP A 71 17.42 10.65 -11.78
N TYR A 72 17.22 11.18 -10.58
CA TYR A 72 16.98 10.38 -9.38
C TYR A 72 15.66 9.60 -9.50
N LEU A 73 14.59 10.26 -9.94
CA LEU A 73 13.28 9.65 -10.12
C LEU A 73 13.32 8.59 -11.21
N SER A 74 14.06 8.81 -12.30
CA SER A 74 14.25 7.84 -13.38
C SER A 74 14.96 6.58 -12.88
N LYS A 75 16.04 6.75 -12.08
CA LYS A 75 16.74 5.62 -11.46
C LYS A 75 15.86 4.86 -10.48
N LEU A 76 15.18 5.58 -9.58
CA LEU A 76 14.28 5.00 -8.59
C LEU A 76 13.12 4.27 -9.27
N SER A 77 12.52 4.88 -10.29
CA SER A 77 11.47 4.28 -11.10
C SER A 77 11.95 2.96 -11.69
N ASN A 78 13.09 2.96 -12.40
CA ASN A 78 13.65 1.73 -12.98
C ASN A 78 13.89 0.62 -11.94
N GLU A 79 14.41 0.96 -10.77
CA GLU A 79 14.57 0.01 -9.65
C GLU A 79 13.21 -0.54 -9.17
N LYS A 80 12.20 0.30 -9.02
CA LYS A 80 10.85 -0.12 -8.62
C LYS A 80 10.18 -0.98 -9.68
N ILE A 81 10.30 -0.65 -10.97
CA ILE A 81 9.80 -1.49 -12.06
C ILE A 81 10.47 -2.87 -11.99
N MET A 82 11.78 -2.93 -11.80
CA MET A 82 12.51 -4.19 -11.67
C MET A 82 12.00 -5.03 -10.48
N ALA A 83 11.89 -4.44 -9.29
CA ALA A 83 11.41 -5.15 -8.10
C ALA A 83 9.95 -5.63 -8.24
N VAL A 84 9.08 -4.82 -8.84
CA VAL A 84 7.70 -5.19 -9.12
C VAL A 84 7.62 -6.31 -10.16
N THR A 85 8.49 -6.27 -11.18
CA THR A 85 8.57 -7.32 -12.21
C THR A 85 9.01 -8.64 -11.59
N GLU A 86 10.10 -8.63 -10.81
CA GLU A 86 10.60 -9.82 -10.11
C GLU A 86 9.54 -10.40 -9.16
N TYR A 87 8.84 -9.56 -8.41
CA TYR A 87 7.74 -10.02 -7.56
C TYR A 87 6.59 -10.61 -8.38
N SER A 88 6.22 -9.97 -9.49
CA SER A 88 5.16 -10.44 -10.38
C SER A 88 5.49 -11.80 -10.98
N ASP A 89 6.74 -12.00 -11.40
CA ASP A 89 7.21 -13.29 -11.93
C ASP A 89 7.15 -14.39 -10.86
N GLN A 90 7.55 -14.10 -9.62
CA GLN A 90 7.42 -15.06 -8.51
C GLN A 90 5.96 -15.43 -8.21
N ILE A 91 5.03 -14.46 -8.29
CA ILE A 91 3.61 -14.72 -8.10
C ILE A 91 3.05 -15.55 -9.27
N LEU A 92 3.43 -15.21 -10.50
CA LEU A 92 2.99 -15.94 -11.69
C LEU A 92 3.47 -17.38 -11.67
N GLU A 93 4.71 -17.63 -11.26
CA GLU A 93 5.27 -18.98 -11.07
C GLU A 93 4.48 -19.75 -10.00
N LYS A 94 4.17 -19.13 -8.87
CA LYS A 94 3.33 -19.75 -7.81
C LYS A 94 1.92 -20.05 -8.32
N ILE A 95 1.32 -19.16 -9.12
CA ILE A 95 0.02 -19.39 -9.74
C ILE A 95 0.09 -20.57 -10.71
N ASN A 96 1.13 -20.63 -11.55
CA ASN A 96 1.31 -21.74 -12.49
C ASN A 96 1.47 -23.07 -11.75
N ARG A 97 2.34 -23.12 -10.74
CA ARG A 97 2.51 -24.30 -9.89
C ARG A 97 1.21 -24.73 -9.21
N ASN A 98 0.47 -23.79 -8.62
CA ASN A 98 -0.82 -24.11 -8.00
C ASN A 98 -1.81 -24.64 -9.03
N HIS A 99 -1.88 -24.03 -10.21
CA HIS A 99 -2.72 -24.52 -11.30
C HIS A 99 -2.37 -25.95 -11.71
N GLU A 100 -1.08 -26.27 -11.84
CA GLU A 100 -0.60 -27.64 -12.11
C GLU A 100 -1.00 -28.61 -10.99
N GLU A 101 -0.81 -28.24 -9.73
CA GLU A 101 -1.20 -29.06 -8.58
C GLU A 101 -2.72 -29.32 -8.56
N VAL A 102 -3.55 -28.31 -8.81
CA VAL A 102 -5.02 -28.44 -8.86
C VAL A 102 -5.45 -29.36 -10.02
N VAL A 103 -4.88 -29.18 -11.21
CA VAL A 103 -5.15 -30.05 -12.36
C VAL A 103 -4.70 -31.49 -12.09
N PHE A 104 -3.55 -31.67 -11.44
CA PHE A 104 -3.07 -32.98 -11.01
C PHE A 104 -4.04 -33.64 -10.03
N LEU A 105 -4.48 -32.94 -8.99
CA LEU A 105 -5.47 -33.45 -8.04
C LEU A 105 -6.78 -33.83 -8.74
N TYR A 106 -7.26 -33.00 -9.69
CA TYR A 106 -8.43 -33.32 -10.49
C TYR A 106 -8.26 -34.60 -11.30
N ASN A 107 -7.11 -34.77 -11.98
CA ASN A 107 -6.80 -35.97 -12.75
C ASN A 107 -6.67 -37.22 -11.87
N MET A 108 -6.05 -37.10 -10.70
CA MET A 108 -5.89 -38.20 -9.75
C MET A 108 -7.25 -38.61 -9.16
N LEU A 109 -8.10 -37.64 -8.81
CA LEU A 109 -9.45 -37.91 -8.31
C LEU A 109 -10.30 -38.62 -9.37
N ASN A 110 -10.28 -38.13 -10.61
CA ASN A 110 -10.98 -38.76 -11.73
C ASN A 110 -10.46 -40.17 -12.02
N THR A 111 -9.14 -40.39 -11.89
CA THR A 111 -8.55 -41.73 -12.01
C THR A 111 -8.99 -42.65 -10.89
N LYS A 112 -9.01 -42.17 -9.63
CA LYS A 112 -9.50 -42.94 -8.48
C LYS A 112 -10.98 -43.27 -8.58
N GLU A 113 -11.80 -42.35 -9.08
CA GLU A 113 -13.21 -42.61 -9.37
C GLU A 113 -13.37 -43.75 -10.39
N LYS A 114 -12.59 -43.73 -11.48
CA LYS A 114 -12.59 -44.79 -12.49
C LYS A 114 -12.15 -46.13 -11.89
N GLU A 115 -11.04 -46.17 -11.15
CA GLU A 115 -10.56 -47.37 -10.47
C GLU A 115 -11.61 -47.95 -9.51
N LEU A 116 -12.25 -47.10 -8.70
CA LEU A 116 -13.29 -47.53 -7.75
C LEU A 116 -14.51 -48.08 -8.50
N LYS A 117 -14.92 -47.44 -9.60
CA LYS A 117 -16.02 -47.90 -10.45
C LYS A 117 -15.70 -49.25 -11.11
N GLU A 118 -14.47 -49.47 -11.55
CA GLU A 118 -14.01 -50.76 -12.07
C GLU A 118 -13.95 -51.85 -11.00
N MET A 119 -13.41 -51.55 -9.81
CA MET A 119 -13.40 -52.49 -8.69
C MET A 119 -14.82 -52.88 -8.28
N LEU A 120 -15.74 -51.91 -8.19
CA LEU A 120 -17.14 -52.16 -7.90
C LEU A 120 -17.78 -53.04 -8.99
N ARG A 121 -17.44 -52.82 -10.26
CA ARG A 121 -17.88 -53.69 -11.36
C ARG A 121 -17.36 -55.11 -11.22
N LYS A 122 -16.06 -55.29 -10.92
CA LYS A 122 -15.44 -56.61 -10.71
C LYS A 122 -16.09 -57.36 -9.55
N ILE A 123 -16.31 -56.70 -8.40
CA ILE A 123 -16.98 -57.27 -7.23
C ILE A 123 -18.42 -57.69 -7.54
N ASN A 124 -19.20 -56.85 -8.22
CA ASN A 124 -20.56 -57.22 -8.61
C ASN A 124 -20.57 -58.42 -9.58
N SER A 125 -19.63 -58.46 -10.53
CA SER A 125 -19.54 -59.59 -11.46
C SER A 125 -19.14 -60.90 -10.78
N SER A 126 -18.23 -60.86 -9.80
CA SER A 126 -17.86 -62.06 -9.05
C SER A 126 -18.97 -62.50 -8.10
N GLN A 127 -19.70 -61.57 -7.48
CA GLN A 127 -20.86 -61.89 -6.66
C GLN A 127 -21.99 -62.53 -7.51
N GLN A 128 -22.22 -62.04 -8.73
CA GLN A 128 -23.16 -62.66 -9.66
C GLN A 128 -22.71 -64.07 -10.08
N GLN A 129 -21.43 -64.27 -10.39
CA GLN A 129 -20.90 -65.60 -10.71
C GLN A 129 -21.04 -66.57 -9.53
N LEU A 130 -20.75 -66.14 -8.30
CA LEU A 130 -20.98 -66.92 -7.08
C LEU A 130 -22.46 -67.28 -6.91
N LYS A 131 -23.37 -66.32 -7.14
CA LYS A 131 -24.81 -66.55 -7.06
C LYS A 131 -25.30 -67.53 -8.13
N GLU A 132 -24.69 -67.51 -9.31
CA GLU A 132 -25.01 -68.42 -10.40
C GLU A 132 -24.50 -69.84 -10.14
N ILE A 133 -23.32 -69.98 -9.53
CA ILE A 133 -22.77 -71.27 -9.09
C ILE A 133 -23.64 -71.87 -7.97
N ILE A 134 -24.08 -71.05 -7.01
CA ILE A 134 -25.01 -71.47 -5.94
C ILE A 134 -26.38 -71.84 -6.52
N SER A 135 -26.84 -71.18 -7.59
CA SER A 135 -28.13 -71.48 -8.24
C SER A 135 -28.11 -72.71 -9.18
N LYS A 136 -26.92 -73.22 -9.55
CA LYS A 136 -26.77 -74.42 -10.41
C LYS A 136 -26.60 -75.73 -9.62
N SER A 137 -26.64 -75.69 -8.29
CA SER A 137 -26.67 -76.88 -7.43
C SER A 137 -28.06 -77.02 -6.81
N PRO A 138 -28.92 -77.93 -7.31
CA PRO A 138 -30.11 -78.34 -6.59
C PRO A 138 -29.71 -79.50 -5.68
N ASP A 139 -29.42 -79.24 -4.41
CA ASP A 139 -29.91 -80.15 -3.39
C ASP A 139 -30.01 -79.48 -2.02
N GLU A 140 -31.09 -79.81 -1.34
CA GLU A 140 -31.62 -79.20 -0.13
C GLU A 140 -30.64 -79.33 1.05
N ASN A 141 -30.60 -78.29 1.89
CA ASN A 141 -30.80 -78.39 3.34
C ASN A 141 -30.52 -77.02 4.01
N GLU A 142 -31.59 -76.37 4.44
CA GLU A 142 -31.59 -75.40 5.54
C GLU A 142 -31.46 -76.18 6.88
N PRO A 143 -30.90 -75.61 7.97
CA PRO A 143 -31.55 -74.46 8.61
C PRO A 143 -30.63 -73.44 9.30
N ALA A 144 -31.24 -72.30 9.62
CA ALA A 144 -31.19 -71.60 10.92
C ALA A 144 -30.88 -70.11 10.82
N LYS A 145 -31.89 -69.33 11.23
CA LYS A 145 -31.86 -67.91 11.55
C LYS A 145 -31.01 -67.64 12.81
N GLU A 146 -30.61 -66.37 12.91
CA GLU A 146 -30.19 -65.59 14.08
C GLU A 146 -28.74 -65.75 14.58
N THR A 147 -27.91 -64.71 14.41
CA THR A 147 -27.68 -63.70 15.46
C THR A 147 -26.70 -62.61 14.98
N LEU A 148 -27.09 -61.38 15.25
CA LEU A 148 -26.35 -60.13 15.08
C LEU A 148 -25.10 -60.09 15.97
N ALA A 149 -23.99 -59.53 15.46
CA ALA A 149 -23.09 -58.56 16.12
C ALA A 149 -21.62 -58.77 15.73
N ALA A 150 -21.08 -57.76 15.03
CA ALA A 150 -19.79 -57.11 15.27
C ALA A 150 -19.10 -56.72 13.94
N GLY A 151 -18.88 -55.42 13.75
CA GLY A 151 -18.01 -54.87 12.72
C GLY A 151 -18.73 -54.03 11.69
N GLN A 152 -19.09 -52.81 12.07
CA GLN A 152 -19.57 -51.77 11.17
C GLN A 152 -18.35 -51.11 10.50
N PRO A 153 -18.14 -51.19 9.17
CA PRO A 153 -17.50 -50.12 8.45
C PRO A 153 -18.62 -49.22 7.93
N ALA A 154 -18.65 -48.01 8.47
CA ALA A 154 -19.50 -46.94 8.01
C ALA A 154 -19.34 -46.74 6.50
N ASN A 155 -20.48 -46.70 5.84
CA ASN A 155 -20.74 -46.28 4.47
C ASN A 155 -20.03 -44.95 4.13
N PRO A 156 -19.29 -44.86 3.00
CA PRO A 156 -19.18 -43.59 2.31
C PRO A 156 -19.45 -43.80 0.81
N ALA A 157 -20.64 -44.28 0.47
CA ALA A 157 -21.11 -44.32 -0.91
C ALA A 157 -22.52 -43.73 -1.00
N GLN A 158 -22.66 -42.44 -0.71
CA GLN A 158 -23.78 -41.61 -1.17
C GLN A 158 -23.53 -40.12 -0.88
N ASN A 159 -22.64 -39.47 -1.66
CA ASN A 159 -22.92 -38.09 -2.07
C ASN A 159 -22.11 -37.50 -3.26
N LEU A 160 -21.63 -38.31 -4.22
CA LEU A 160 -21.18 -37.76 -5.51
C LEU A 160 -22.21 -38.05 -6.60
N LYS A 161 -23.31 -37.30 -6.55
CA LYS A 161 -24.21 -37.13 -7.68
C LYS A 161 -23.96 -35.74 -8.27
N LEU A 162 -22.83 -35.58 -8.96
CA LEU A 162 -22.56 -34.36 -9.72
C LEU A 162 -23.40 -34.41 -11.01
N LYS A 163 -24.62 -33.87 -10.93
CA LYS A 163 -25.35 -33.40 -12.10
C LYS A 163 -24.55 -32.23 -12.68
N THR A 164 -24.06 -32.38 -13.91
CA THR A 164 -23.90 -31.23 -14.81
C THR A 164 -25.28 -30.65 -15.08
N PRO A 165 -25.43 -29.32 -15.14
CA PRO A 165 -25.63 -28.70 -16.46
C PRO A 165 -24.93 -27.30 -16.54
N PRO A 166 -25.16 -26.46 -17.56
CA PRO A 166 -24.15 -26.00 -18.51
C PRO A 166 -23.67 -24.56 -18.24
N VAL A 167 -22.62 -24.18 -18.95
CA VAL A 167 -22.09 -22.81 -19.06
C VAL A 167 -23.19 -21.76 -19.30
N LYS A 168 -23.31 -20.79 -18.39
CA LYS A 168 -23.64 -19.38 -18.65
C LYS A 168 -22.98 -18.49 -17.56
N PRO A 169 -22.36 -17.36 -17.93
CA PRO A 169 -21.67 -16.48 -16.99
C PRO A 169 -22.68 -15.51 -16.37
N ALA A 170 -23.02 -15.70 -15.10
CA ALA A 170 -23.65 -14.67 -14.27
C ALA A 170 -23.69 -15.15 -12.82
N SER A 171 -22.96 -14.41 -11.99
CA SER A 171 -23.05 -14.12 -10.54
C SER A 171 -21.61 -14.09 -10.04
N GLU A 172 -20.92 -12.95 -9.96
CA GLU A 172 -21.16 -11.87 -8.99
C GLU A 172 -21.62 -12.41 -7.62
N THR A 173 -20.91 -11.96 -6.60
CA THR A 173 -21.03 -12.25 -5.15
C THR A 173 -20.42 -13.61 -4.73
N GLU A 174 -19.43 -13.69 -3.82
CA GLU A 174 -19.15 -12.86 -2.66
C GLU A 174 -17.63 -12.69 -2.43
N THR A 175 -17.12 -11.51 -2.77
CA THR A 175 -15.97 -10.92 -2.10
C THR A 175 -16.35 -10.70 -0.63
N GLN A 176 -15.89 -11.57 0.27
CA GLN A 176 -15.87 -11.20 1.68
C GLN A 176 -14.96 -9.98 1.85
N PRO A 177 -15.41 -8.94 2.58
CA PRO A 177 -14.82 -7.63 2.50
C PRO A 177 -13.50 -7.61 3.26
N VAL A 178 -12.42 -7.34 2.53
CA VAL A 178 -11.07 -7.07 3.06
C VAL A 178 -11.08 -5.94 4.13
N SER A 179 -12.16 -5.16 4.25
CA SER A 179 -12.29 -4.05 5.21
C SER A 179 -12.36 -4.47 6.69
N ILE A 180 -12.82 -5.69 7.02
CA ILE A 180 -12.94 -6.09 8.44
C ILE A 180 -11.55 -6.37 9.03
N ASN A 181 -10.68 -7.05 8.28
CA ASN A 181 -9.33 -7.38 8.73
C ASN A 181 -8.44 -6.12 8.83
N THR A 182 -8.61 -5.12 7.96
CA THR A 182 -7.83 -3.87 7.99
C THR A 182 -8.04 -3.08 9.30
N ALA A 183 -9.27 -2.97 9.77
CA ALA A 183 -9.57 -2.24 11.02
C ALA A 183 -8.99 -2.96 12.25
N GLU A 184 -8.98 -4.29 12.23
CA GLU A 184 -8.45 -5.11 13.31
C GLU A 184 -6.91 -5.06 13.36
N ILE A 185 -6.24 -5.05 12.20
CA ILE A 185 -4.78 -4.82 12.10
C ILE A 185 -4.37 -3.50 12.77
N ILE A 186 -5.09 -2.41 12.46
CA ILE A 186 -4.79 -1.08 13.02
C ILE A 186 -5.04 -1.05 14.53
N LYS A 187 -6.08 -1.75 15.02
CA LYS A 187 -6.40 -1.82 16.45
C LYS A 187 -5.31 -2.55 17.23
N LEU A 188 -4.88 -3.73 16.75
CA LEU A 188 -3.81 -4.52 17.39
C LEU A 188 -2.47 -3.78 17.35
N TYR A 189 -2.17 -3.10 16.24
CA TYR A 189 -0.97 -2.27 16.14
C TYR A 189 -0.97 -1.09 17.13
N LYS A 190 -2.11 -0.40 17.30
CA LYS A 190 -2.28 0.65 18.32
C LYS A 190 -2.19 0.11 19.76
N GLN A 191 -2.50 -1.16 19.97
CA GLN A 191 -2.32 -1.85 21.25
C GLN A 191 -0.85 -2.24 21.53
N GLY A 192 0.05 -2.01 20.57
CA GLY A 192 1.48 -2.28 20.70
C GLY A 192 1.92 -3.68 20.26
N ASP A 193 1.02 -4.43 19.61
CA ASP A 193 1.38 -5.76 19.10
C ASP A 193 2.35 -5.68 17.92
N SER A 194 3.33 -6.58 17.93
CA SER A 194 4.29 -6.71 16.83
C SER A 194 3.61 -7.20 15.55
N VAL A 195 4.08 -6.70 14.41
CA VAL A 195 3.67 -7.12 13.04
C VAL A 195 3.65 -8.65 12.90
N LEU A 196 4.58 -9.35 13.56
CA LEU A 196 4.65 -10.81 13.56
C LEU A 196 3.49 -11.47 14.31
N ASN A 197 3.08 -10.91 15.45
CA ASN A 197 1.98 -11.44 16.26
C ASN A 197 0.64 -11.16 15.59
N ILE A 198 0.48 -9.97 15.00
CA ILE A 198 -0.71 -9.60 14.22
C ILE A 198 -0.87 -10.56 13.03
N ALA A 199 0.22 -10.82 12.29
CA ALA A 199 0.23 -11.75 11.17
C ALA A 199 -0.17 -13.17 11.58
N LYS A 200 0.35 -13.67 12.72
CA LYS A 200 0.01 -15.01 13.24
C LYS A 200 -1.42 -15.09 13.76
N GLN A 201 -1.92 -14.05 14.40
CA GLN A 201 -3.25 -14.03 15.01
C GLN A 201 -4.37 -13.90 13.98
N LEU A 202 -4.13 -13.15 12.91
CA LEU A 202 -5.09 -12.92 11.82
C LEU A 202 -4.87 -13.85 10.61
N GLY A 203 -3.81 -14.68 10.62
CA GLY A 203 -3.50 -15.62 9.53
C GLY A 203 -3.10 -14.94 8.21
N ILE A 204 -2.62 -13.70 8.28
CA ILE A 204 -2.26 -12.85 7.14
C ILE A 204 -0.75 -12.70 7.00
N GLY A 205 -0.28 -12.36 5.80
CA GLY A 205 1.15 -12.21 5.54
C GLY A 205 1.76 -11.04 6.31
N GLN A 206 2.98 -11.18 6.84
CA GLN A 206 3.68 -10.08 7.53
C GLN A 206 3.85 -8.84 6.63
N GLY A 207 3.97 -9.04 5.31
CA GLY A 207 4.01 -7.96 4.33
C GLY A 207 2.68 -7.21 4.20
N GLU A 208 1.53 -7.91 4.30
CA GLU A 208 0.20 -7.29 4.24
C GLU A 208 -0.08 -6.46 5.49
N VAL A 209 0.28 -7.00 6.66
CA VAL A 209 0.18 -6.28 7.94
C VAL A 209 1.02 -5.00 7.89
N LYS A 210 2.26 -5.08 7.41
CA LYS A 210 3.15 -3.93 7.29
C LYS A 210 2.60 -2.89 6.30
N LEU A 211 2.10 -3.32 5.15
CA LEU A 211 1.50 -2.42 4.16
C LEU A 211 0.29 -1.66 4.71
N VAL A 212 -0.58 -2.32 5.48
CA VAL A 212 -1.74 -1.68 6.13
C VAL A 212 -1.30 -0.69 7.19
N ILE A 213 -0.29 -1.03 8.00
CA ILE A 213 0.27 -0.11 9.01
C ILE A 213 0.86 1.14 8.33
N ASP A 214 1.68 0.95 7.30
CA ASP A 214 2.34 2.03 6.57
C ASP A 214 1.30 2.94 5.87
N LEU A 215 0.21 2.39 5.33
CA LEU A 215 -0.85 3.19 4.68
C LEU A 215 -1.73 3.99 5.64
N PHE A 216 -1.97 3.49 6.86
CA PHE A 216 -2.96 4.06 7.78
C PHE A 216 -2.36 4.76 9.01
N THR A 217 -1.05 4.64 9.24
CA THR A 217 -0.36 5.28 10.38
C THR A 217 0.40 6.54 9.96
N ASP A 218 0.85 6.64 8.69
CA ASP A 218 1.60 7.79 8.16
C ASP A 218 0.71 8.98 7.71
N ARG A 219 -0.49 9.13 8.29
CA ARG A 219 -1.41 10.22 8.01
C ARG A 219 -1.82 10.96 9.29
#